data_AF-A0A2X3EUJ1-F1
#
_entry.id   AF-A0A2X3EUJ1-F1
#
_cell.length_a   1.000
_cell.length_b   1.000
_cell.length_c   1.000
_cell.angle_alpha   90.00
_cell.angle_beta   90.00
_cell.angle_gamma   90.00
#
_symmetry.space_group_name_H-M   'P 1'
#
loop_
_entity.id
_entity.type
_entity.pdbx_description
1 polymer ?
#
loop_
_entity_poly.entity_id
_entity_poly.type
_entity_poly.pdbx_seq_one_letter_code
_entity_poly.pdbx_strand_id
1 'polypeptide(L)' 'MLAFVGESGSGKTTTAQAIIGLLADNARRDAGRIVLNGEVISDWSDKRLNRLRGVSISLVPARIPVIRSTR' A
#
# COMPACT_ATOMS: atom_id res chain seq x y z
N MET A 1 12.39 -4.55 -13.66
CA MET A 1 11.56 -3.40 -13.20
C MET A 1 10.15 -3.63 -13.70
N LEU A 2 9.15 -3.60 -12.81
CA LEU A 2 7.73 -3.79 -13.13
C LEU A 2 6.99 -2.46 -12.90
N ALA A 3 6.01 -2.15 -13.74
CA ALA A 3 5.22 -0.92 -13.64
C ALA A 3 3.74 -1.21 -13.87
N PHE A 4 2.87 -0.48 -13.17
CA PHE A 4 1.44 -0.42 -13.44
C PHE A 4 1.16 0.74 -14.40
N VAL A 5 0.56 0.48 -15.56
CA VAL A 5 0.23 1.49 -16.57
C VAL A 5 -1.28 1.50 -16.79
N GLY A 6 -1.85 2.68 -17.01
CA GLY A 6 -3.28 2.88 -17.29
C GLY A 6 -3.71 4.33 -17.08
N GLU A 7 -4.95 4.65 -17.44
CA GLU A 7 -5.52 6.00 -17.32
C GLU A 7 -5.65 6.47 -15.86
N SER A 8 -5.85 7.78 -15.68
CA SER A 8 -6.22 8.32 -14.37
C SER A 8 -7.50 7.64 -13.87
N GLY A 9 -7.50 7.19 -12.61
CA GLY A 9 -8.65 6.49 -12.04
C GLY A 9 -8.70 4.98 -12.28
N SER A 10 -7.77 4.38 -13.04
CA SER A 10 -7.76 2.93 -13.31
C SER A 10 -7.41 2.03 -12.10
N GLY A 11 -7.39 2.58 -10.87
CA GLY A 11 -7.12 1.82 -9.65
C GLY A 11 -5.66 1.54 -9.30
N LYS A 12 -4.66 2.05 -10.06
CA LYS A 12 -3.23 1.80 -9.79
C LYS A 12 -2.79 2.13 -8.35
N THR A 13 -3.14 3.33 -7.89
CA THR A 13 -2.84 3.78 -6.52
C THR A 13 -3.56 2.90 -5.48
N THR A 14 -4.84 2.59 -5.73
CA THR A 14 -5.65 1.73 -4.87
C THR A 14 -5.05 0.33 -4.76
N THR A 15 -4.59 -0.25 -5.87
CA THR A 15 -3.92 -1.56 -5.89
C THR A 15 -2.60 -1.53 -5.12
N ALA A 16 -1.78 -0.49 -5.31
CA ALA A 16 -0.52 -0.34 -4.56
C ALA A 16 -0.78 -0.20 -3.05
N GLN A 17 -1.81 0.56 -2.66
CA GLN A 17 -2.26 0.70 -1.28
C GLN A 17 -2.80 -0.62 -0.72
N ALA A 18 -3.55 -1.40 -1.50
CA ALA A 18 -4.04 -2.72 -1.11
C ALA A 18 -2.91 -3.70 -0.81
N ILE A 19 -1.82 -3.66 -1.60
CA ILE A 19 -0.66 -4.54 -1.40
C ILE A 19 0.02 -4.28 -0.05
N ILE A 20 0.19 -3.00 0.33
CA ILE A 20 0.88 -2.61 1.56
C ILE A 20 -0.07 -2.44 2.76
N GLY A 21 -1.36 -2.70 2.59
CA GLY A 21 -2.41 -2.57 3.61
C GLY A 21 -2.77 -1.13 3.99
N LEU A 22 -2.54 -0.16 3.09
CA LEU A 22 -2.84 1.26 3.29
C LEU A 22 -4.14 1.68 2.58
N LEU A 23 -5.10 0.76 2.43
CA LEU A 23 -6.44 1.12 1.96
C LEU A 23 -7.11 2.04 2.97
N ALA A 24 -7.88 3.01 2.48
CA ALA A 24 -8.71 3.85 3.34
C ALA A 24 -9.82 3.01 3.99
N ASP A 25 -10.36 3.44 5.13
CA ASP A 25 -11.35 2.70 5.91
C ASP A 25 -12.63 2.34 5.12
N ASN A 26 -12.93 3.10 4.06
CA ASN A 26 -14.06 2.85 3.17
C ASN A 26 -13.76 1.82 2.05
N ALA A 27 -12.54 1.27 2.01
CA ALA A 27 -12.10 0.32 1.01
C ALA A 27 -11.64 -0.98 1.68
N ARG A 28 -12.13 -2.11 1.17
CA ARG A 28 -11.71 -3.44 1.58
C ARG A 28 -11.29 -4.27 0.39
N ARG A 29 -10.34 -5.18 0.59
CA ARG A 29 -10.07 -6.25 -0.38
C ARG A 29 -11.20 -7.25 -0.29
N ASP A 30 -11.86 -7.51 -1.42
CA ASP A 30 -12.98 -8.47 -1.47
C ASP A 30 -12.49 -9.91 -1.63
N ALA A 31 -11.41 -10.12 -2.39
CA ALA A 31 -10.83 -11.43 -2.63
C ALA A 31 -9.32 -11.40 -2.92
N GLY A 32 -8.73 -12.60 -3.02
CA GLY A 32 -7.34 -12.82 -3.42
C GLY A 32 -6.33 -12.69 -2.28
N ARG A 33 -5.09 -13.11 -2.53
CA ARG A 33 -3.99 -13.08 -1.55
C ARG A 33 -2.82 -12.24 -2.03
N ILE A 34 -2.08 -11.66 -1.09
CA ILE A 34 -0.79 -11.00 -1.34
C ILE A 34 0.28 -11.84 -0.67
N VAL A 35 1.29 -12.24 -1.43
CA VAL A 35 2.38 -13.07 -0.94
C VAL A 35 3.68 -12.27 -1.06
N LEU A 36 4.41 -12.15 0.05
CA LEU A 36 5.73 -11.53 0.10
C LEU A 36 6.72 -12.57 0.64
N ASN A 37 7.78 -12.85 -0.11
CA ASN A 37 8.82 -13.80 0.28
C ASN A 37 8.27 -15.19 0.72
N GLY A 38 7.20 -15.64 0.06
CA GLY A 38 6.53 -16.92 0.37
C GLY A 38 5.49 -16.85 1.49
N GLU A 39 5.33 -15.71 2.18
CA GLU A 39 4.35 -15.56 3.25
C GLU A 39 3.12 -14.76 2.79
N VAL A 40 1.93 -15.25 3.13
CA VAL A 40 0.67 -14.55 2.87
C VAL A 40 0.56 -13.37 3.85
N ILE A 41 0.67 -12.15 3.33
CA ILE A 41 0.61 -10.91 4.13
C ILE A 41 -0.78 -10.25 4.13
N SER A 42 -1.68 -10.70 3.25
CA SER A 42 -3.04 -10.11 3.12
C SER A 42 -3.90 -10.28 4.38
N ASP A 43 -3.57 -11.26 5.23
CA ASP A 43 -4.38 -11.63 6.39
C ASP A 43 -3.75 -11.14 7.70
N TRP A 44 -2.70 -10.32 7.59
CA TRP A 44 -1.99 -9.79 8.73
C TRP A 44 -2.71 -8.59 9.33
N SER A 45 -2.62 -8.45 10.65
CA SER A 45 -3.04 -7.24 11.33
C SER A 45 -2.17 -6.05 10.94
N ASP A 46 -2.73 -4.84 11.04
CA ASP A 46 -2.00 -3.59 10.78
C ASP A 46 -0.73 -3.47 11.62
N LYS A 47 -0.76 -3.91 12.88
CA LYS A 47 0.40 -3.92 13.76
C LYS A 47 1.55 -4.75 13.19
N ARG A 48 1.24 -5.86 12.52
CA ARG A 48 2.25 -6.74 11.91
C ARG A 48 2.71 -6.16 10.58
N LEU A 49 1.80 -5.64 9.74
CA LEU A 49 2.14 -4.96 8.49
C LEU A 49 3.03 -3.73 8.73
N ASN A 50 2.82 -2.98 9.81
CA ASN A 50 3.65 -1.84 10.20
C ASN A 50 5.13 -2.22 10.43
N ARG A 51 5.44 -3.48 10.73
CA ARG A 51 6.84 -3.94 10.85
C ARG A 51 7.52 -4.15 9.50
N LEU A 52 6.75 -4.38 8.44
CA LEU A 52 7.27 -4.50 7.07
C LEU A 52 7.41 -3.13 6.38
N ARG A 53 6.49 -2.22 6.69
CA ARG A 53 6.46 -0.88 6.11
C ARG A 53 7.74 -0.12 6.46
N GLY A 54 8.38 0.47 5.46
CA GLY A 54 9.62 1.23 5.63
C GLY A 54 10.88 0.39 5.75
N VAL A 55 10.77 -0.93 5.97
CA VAL A 55 11.92 -1.85 6.09
C VAL A 55 12.02 -2.76 4.87
N SER A 56 10.93 -3.45 4.54
CA SER A 56 10.88 -4.41 3.42
C SER A 56 10.08 -3.88 2.23
N ILE A 57 9.06 -3.05 2.46
CA ILE A 57 8.25 -2.43 1.42
C ILE A 57 7.95 -0.98 1.80
N SER A 58 8.08 -0.09 0.82
CA SER A 58 7.72 1.32 0.95
C SER A 58 6.86 1.77 -0.22
N LEU A 59 5.84 2.57 0.06
CA LEU A 59 5.02 3.24 -0.95
C LEU A 59 5.37 4.73 -0.95
N VAL A 60 5.80 5.24 -2.10
CA VAL A 60 5.90 6.69 -2.32
C VAL A 60 4.60 7.13 -3.01
N PRO A 61 3.70 7.83 -2.31
CA PRO A 61 2.42 8.21 -2.89
C PRO A 61 2.60 9.30 -3.94
N ALA A 62 1.69 9.35 -4.92
CA ALA A 62 1.69 10.37 -5.97
C ALA A 62 1.54 11.81 -5.42
N ARG A 63 0.95 11.96 -4.23
CA ARG A 63 0.86 13.23 -3.50
C ARG A 63 1.50 13.07 -2.13
N ILE A 64 2.56 13.82 -1.89
CA ILE A 64 3.25 13.88 -0.60
C ILE A 64 2.84 15.19 0.08
N PRO A 65 2.22 15.16 1.28
CA PRO A 65 1.92 16.37 2.01
C PRO A 65 3.22 17.06 2.45
N VAL A 66 3.34 18.36 2.17
CA VAL A 66 4.48 19.16 2.63
C VAL A 66 4.26 19.49 4.11
N ILE A 67 5.04 18.85 4.99
CA ILE A 67 5.04 19.18 6.41
C ILE A 67 5.77 20.52 6.57
N ARG A 68 5.00 21.60 6.80
CA ARG A 68 5.57 22.90 7.15
C ARG A 68 5.87 22.92 8.65
N SER A 69 7.14 23.05 9.01
CA SER A 69 7.54 23.36 10.38
C SER A 69 7.18 24.82 10.66
N THR A 70 6.09 25.05 11.39
CA THR A 70 5.87 26.34 12.04
C THR A 70 6.95 26.48 13.11
N ARG A 71 7.88 27.43 12.90
CA ARG A 71 8.61 28.02 14.02
C ARG A 71 7.68 29.01 14.72
#